data_AF-A0A0J9U081-F1
#
_entry.id   AF-A0A0J9U081-F1
#
_cell.length_a   1.000
_cell.length_b   1.000
_cell.length_c   1.000
_cell.angle_alpha   90.00
_cell.angle_beta   90.00
_cell.angle_gamma   90.00
#
_symmetry.space_group_name_H-M   'P 1'
#
loop_
_entity.id
_entity.type
_entity.pdbx_description
1 polymer ?
#
loop_
_entity_poly.entity_id
_entity_poly.type
_entity_poly.pdbx_seq_one_letter_code
_entity_poly.pdbx_strand_id
1 'polypeptide(L)'
;MTTNNYDIFSLSENYLILEAEIKRENGKSYVNSDAIFCSSLNHGSENQQATEICQDFVKLFTHSKTDYGHKEESEKSKYHIFLNYWLNNELSKIANYKYKKRGFFEHLYKNYKPLGDNVNIKDIIYEEEINYINNMNILYRLYKNYEDLKEGYIPYEKFCKELKENYNAGLIKCFNDGNYGFCGALQNFNDDYKQNKTMKITHCNDKECLTLPELNLSSPLYKQPLQVAKLGTELIGISYISSFNRKYEKRHGEYSDLKELIFLQYNLLMEQDDNEIYSVMINILHQFIQYCNENKNELKLSSFMDEFIKSYYNKKKEEYKKIFTECSSTSSANTKKYCDLYKKCKKVYNEELSLINDKPDEYIKRQDDYIKELPSYKLFILQAKALFQDFDAMSKYLPTIMSTMPQFVCLLHELKGLYDKAQNETNRTHDVICRIIKSKFEEHDNLDEENFKNVCKITVFYITDLIANNLNIVHGCKYLYNMISDKLINTVKNSTDHFTFYKTLLKEYCNIQNGLEIITNNIETFSEHVFKKHKHLVDLYNHLEKIHLSANCDGADAFVPL
;
A
#
# COMPACT_ATOMS: atom_id res chain seq x y z
N MET A 1 9.31 -27.12 18.63
CA MET A 1 8.07 -27.75 18.13
C MET A 1 7.13 -26.64 17.71
N THR A 2 6.86 -26.54 16.42
CA THR A 2 5.89 -25.60 15.81
C THR A 2 4.50 -26.23 15.89
N THR A 3 3.97 -26.41 17.09
CA THR A 3 2.55 -26.72 17.26
C THR A 3 1.77 -25.43 17.06
N ASN A 4 0.86 -25.44 16.10
CA ASN A 4 -0.09 -24.34 15.92
C ASN A 4 -1.03 -24.32 17.14
N ASN A 5 -0.67 -23.58 18.20
CA ASN A 5 -1.41 -23.53 19.46
C ASN A 5 -2.85 -22.97 19.34
N TYR A 6 -3.28 -22.55 18.15
CA TYR A 6 -4.63 -22.04 17.88
C TYR A 6 -5.65 -23.16 17.53
N ASP A 7 -5.20 -24.37 17.20
CA ASP A 7 -6.06 -25.52 16.83
C ASP A 7 -6.84 -26.14 18.01
N ILE A 8 -6.76 -25.52 19.19
CA ILE A 8 -7.45 -26.04 20.39
C ILE A 8 -8.98 -25.93 20.26
N PHE A 9 -9.46 -24.95 19.50
CA PHE A 9 -10.89 -24.64 19.43
C PHE A 9 -11.70 -25.66 18.61
N SER A 10 -11.04 -26.67 18.05
CA SER A 10 -11.69 -27.91 17.60
C SER A 10 -12.46 -28.61 18.75
N LEU A 11 -12.09 -28.36 20.00
CA LEU A 11 -12.75 -28.89 21.22
C LEU A 11 -13.57 -27.81 21.95
N SER A 12 -13.97 -26.74 21.25
CA SER A 12 -14.64 -25.58 21.84
C SER A 12 -15.94 -25.92 22.58
N GLU A 13 -16.72 -26.89 22.10
CA GLU A 13 -17.94 -27.37 22.76
C GLU A 13 -17.64 -27.84 24.20
N ASN A 14 -16.61 -28.65 24.41
CA ASN A 14 -16.20 -29.13 25.74
C ASN A 14 -15.80 -27.97 26.66
N TYR A 15 -15.06 -27.00 26.12
CA TYR A 15 -14.60 -25.84 26.88
C TYR A 15 -15.77 -24.96 27.35
N LEU A 16 -16.79 -24.78 26.50
CA LEU A 16 -17.98 -23.99 26.84
C LEU A 16 -18.86 -24.70 27.87
N ILE A 17 -18.95 -26.03 27.82
CA ILE A 17 -19.62 -26.84 28.86
C ILE A 17 -18.95 -26.62 30.22
N LEU A 18 -17.62 -26.72 30.27
CA LEU A 18 -16.83 -26.50 31.49
C LEU A 18 -17.05 -25.07 32.05
N GLU A 19 -17.05 -24.05 31.19
CA GLU A 19 -17.36 -22.69 31.62
C GLU A 19 -18.79 -22.52 32.16
N ALA A 20 -19.77 -23.20 31.55
CA ALA A 20 -21.16 -23.15 32.00
C ALA A 20 -21.34 -23.83 33.37
N GLU A 21 -20.61 -24.92 33.63
CA GLU A 21 -20.59 -25.59 34.94
C GLU A 21 -20.12 -24.67 36.06
N ILE A 22 -19.01 -23.97 35.87
CA ILE A 22 -18.47 -23.06 36.87
C ILE A 22 -19.43 -21.90 37.15
N LYS A 23 -20.05 -21.34 36.11
CA LYS A 23 -21.06 -20.27 36.27
C LYS A 23 -22.25 -20.73 37.11
N ARG A 24 -22.71 -21.98 36.94
CA ARG A 24 -23.78 -22.57 37.76
C ARG A 24 -23.34 -22.77 39.20
N GLU A 25 -22.09 -23.14 39.43
CA GLU A 25 -21.53 -23.34 40.78
C GLU A 25 -21.30 -22.02 41.53
N ASN A 26 -20.89 -20.95 40.84
CA ASN A 26 -20.68 -19.63 41.46
C ASN A 26 -21.96 -19.01 42.01
N GLY A 27 -23.13 -19.42 41.51
CA GLY A 27 -24.43 -19.05 42.11
C GLY A 27 -24.70 -19.72 43.46
N LYS A 28 -23.89 -20.70 43.88
CA LYS A 28 -23.96 -21.37 45.17
C LYS A 28 -22.81 -20.83 46.02
N SER A 29 -23.10 -20.28 47.21
CA SER A 29 -22.16 -19.56 48.11
C SER A 29 -20.99 -20.40 48.69
N TYR A 30 -20.56 -21.47 48.02
CA TYR A 30 -19.54 -22.40 48.50
C TYR A 30 -18.20 -22.16 47.80
N VAL A 31 -17.16 -21.86 48.60
CA VAL A 31 -15.77 -21.75 48.13
C VAL A 31 -15.16 -23.16 48.15
N ASN A 32 -14.65 -23.61 47.00
CA ASN A 32 -13.93 -24.88 46.90
C ASN A 32 -12.74 -24.89 47.88
N SER A 33 -12.57 -25.96 48.67
CA SER A 33 -11.46 -26.10 49.63
C SER A 33 -10.09 -25.93 48.98
N ASP A 34 -9.97 -26.38 47.73
CA ASP A 34 -8.73 -26.28 46.96
C ASP A 34 -8.44 -24.85 46.49
N ALA A 35 -9.42 -23.95 46.56
CA ALA A 35 -9.32 -22.54 46.17
C ALA A 35 -9.17 -21.58 47.36
N ILE A 36 -9.12 -22.08 48.61
CA ILE A 36 -9.01 -21.24 49.81
C ILE A 36 -7.78 -20.31 49.76
N PHE A 37 -6.67 -20.78 49.17
CA PHE A 37 -5.45 -19.99 49.05
C PHE A 37 -5.63 -18.74 48.19
N CYS A 38 -6.62 -18.69 47.29
CA CYS A 38 -6.88 -17.53 46.44
C CYS A 38 -7.21 -16.28 47.26
N SER A 39 -7.86 -16.43 48.42
CA SER A 39 -8.21 -15.32 49.32
C SER A 39 -6.99 -14.58 49.90
N SER A 40 -5.79 -15.15 49.76
CA SER A 40 -4.54 -14.54 50.23
C SER A 40 -3.82 -13.69 49.16
N LEU A 41 -4.42 -13.50 47.98
CA LEU A 41 -4.02 -12.52 46.96
C LEU A 41 -4.27 -11.08 47.48
N ASN A 42 -3.47 -10.65 48.46
CA ASN A 42 -3.62 -9.36 49.16
C ASN A 42 -3.24 -8.17 48.25
N HIS A 43 -3.82 -6.95 48.42
CA HIS A 43 -3.63 -5.67 47.65
C HIS A 43 -4.90 -4.98 47.01
N GLY A 44 -5.96 -4.67 47.77
CA GLY A 44 -6.98 -3.64 47.39
C GLY A 44 -8.24 -4.12 46.63
N SER A 45 -9.15 -3.22 46.23
CA SER A 45 -10.47 -3.57 45.63
C SER A 45 -10.37 -4.30 44.27
N GLU A 46 -9.36 -3.99 43.45
CA GLU A 46 -9.02 -4.71 42.22
C GLU A 46 -8.61 -6.18 42.48
N ASN A 47 -8.33 -6.55 43.74
CA ASN A 47 -7.99 -7.92 44.10
C ASN A 47 -9.17 -8.82 44.35
N GLN A 48 -10.38 -8.26 44.52
CA GLN A 48 -11.57 -9.10 44.57
C GLN A 48 -11.74 -9.83 43.22
N GLN A 49 -11.59 -9.12 42.10
CA GLN A 49 -11.65 -9.72 40.76
C GLN A 49 -10.55 -10.76 40.55
N ALA A 50 -9.32 -10.48 40.98
CA ALA A 50 -8.22 -11.46 40.90
C ALA A 50 -8.50 -12.70 41.76
N THR A 51 -9.07 -12.51 42.96
CA THR A 51 -9.46 -13.61 43.85
C THR A 51 -10.54 -14.48 43.21
N GLU A 52 -11.58 -13.86 42.64
CA GLU A 52 -12.66 -14.54 41.91
C GLU A 52 -12.11 -15.32 40.71
N ILE A 53 -11.24 -14.70 39.90
CA ILE A 53 -10.59 -15.36 38.76
C ILE A 53 -9.75 -16.56 39.22
N CYS A 54 -9.01 -16.44 40.32
CA CYS A 54 -8.25 -17.55 40.88
C CYS A 54 -9.17 -18.69 41.32
N GLN A 55 -10.29 -18.39 42.00
CA GLN A 55 -11.24 -19.41 42.45
C GLN A 55 -11.92 -20.11 41.26
N ASP A 56 -12.33 -19.35 40.25
CA ASP A 56 -12.93 -19.86 39.02
C ASP A 56 -11.93 -20.71 38.24
N PHE A 57 -10.67 -20.28 38.16
CA PHE A 57 -9.60 -21.05 37.54
C PHE A 57 -9.40 -22.41 38.22
N VAL A 58 -9.37 -22.45 39.56
CA VAL A 58 -9.21 -23.72 40.31
C VAL A 58 -10.38 -24.67 40.03
N LYS A 59 -11.62 -24.16 39.96
CA LYS A 59 -12.78 -24.97 39.57
C LYS A 59 -12.67 -25.47 38.14
N LEU A 60 -12.32 -24.58 37.20
CA LEU A 60 -12.12 -24.93 35.79
C LEU A 60 -11.08 -26.01 35.62
N PHE A 61 -9.95 -25.89 36.32
CA PHE A 61 -8.87 -26.86 36.26
C PHE A 61 -9.33 -28.24 36.77
N THR A 62 -10.03 -28.28 37.91
CA THR A 62 -10.54 -29.53 38.49
C THR A 62 -11.54 -30.23 37.57
N HIS A 63 -12.49 -29.49 36.99
CA HIS A 63 -13.46 -30.05 36.05
C HIS A 63 -12.79 -30.51 34.76
N SER A 64 -11.89 -29.69 34.20
CA SER A 64 -11.12 -30.04 33.01
C SER A 64 -10.34 -31.34 33.24
N LYS A 65 -9.67 -31.49 34.39
CA LYS A 65 -8.89 -32.69 34.73
C LYS A 65 -9.72 -33.96 34.75
N THR A 66 -10.96 -33.87 35.23
CA THR A 66 -11.90 -34.99 35.20
C THR A 66 -12.25 -35.34 33.76
N ASP A 67 -12.53 -34.34 32.93
CA ASP A 67 -12.88 -34.53 31.51
C ASP A 67 -11.72 -35.08 30.67
N TYR A 68 -10.50 -34.56 30.84
CA TYR A 68 -9.34 -35.00 30.05
C TYR A 68 -8.57 -36.18 30.64
N GLY A 69 -8.88 -36.65 31.85
CA GLY A 69 -8.08 -37.65 32.57
C GLY A 69 -7.77 -38.92 31.76
N HIS A 70 -8.74 -39.38 30.97
CA HIS A 70 -8.65 -40.59 30.15
C HIS A 70 -8.24 -40.35 28.69
N LYS A 71 -8.03 -39.09 28.29
CA LYS A 71 -7.72 -38.71 26.91
C LYS A 71 -6.24 -38.94 26.55
N GLU A 72 -5.94 -38.98 25.25
CA GLU A 72 -4.57 -39.03 24.75
C GLU A 72 -3.81 -37.73 25.07
N GLU A 73 -2.48 -37.80 25.07
CA GLU A 73 -1.61 -36.66 25.42
C GLU A 73 -1.82 -35.45 24.49
N SER A 74 -2.11 -35.70 23.21
CA SER A 74 -2.43 -34.67 22.21
C SER A 74 -3.68 -33.87 22.58
N GLU A 75 -4.75 -34.53 23.01
CA GLU A 75 -5.97 -33.87 23.49
C GLU A 75 -5.75 -33.19 24.84
N LYS A 76 -5.08 -33.86 25.79
CA LYS A 76 -4.74 -33.28 27.12
C LYS A 76 -4.00 -31.95 26.98
N SER A 77 -3.04 -31.89 26.08
CA SER A 77 -2.30 -30.67 25.76
C SER A 77 -3.22 -29.53 25.28
N LYS A 78 -4.26 -29.83 24.48
CA LYS A 78 -5.24 -28.81 24.06
C LYS A 78 -6.01 -28.22 25.27
N TYR A 79 -6.39 -29.03 26.26
CA TYR A 79 -7.00 -28.53 27.50
C TYR A 79 -6.04 -27.65 28.30
N HIS A 80 -4.77 -28.02 28.40
CA HIS A 80 -3.76 -27.21 29.08
C HIS A 80 -3.59 -25.83 28.41
N ILE A 81 -3.54 -25.79 27.07
CA ILE A 81 -3.47 -24.54 26.31
C ILE A 81 -4.77 -23.72 26.51
N PHE A 82 -5.95 -24.34 26.50
CA PHE A 82 -7.22 -23.66 26.80
C PHE A 82 -7.21 -23.03 28.19
N LEU A 83 -6.81 -23.78 29.22
CA LEU A 83 -6.71 -23.31 30.60
C LEU A 83 -5.78 -22.10 30.72
N ASN A 84 -4.62 -22.16 30.05
CA ASN A 84 -3.67 -21.06 30.02
C ASN A 84 -4.25 -19.82 29.34
N TYR A 85 -4.88 -20.00 28.18
CA TYR A 85 -5.56 -18.94 27.45
C TYR A 85 -6.67 -18.30 28.30
N TRP A 86 -7.55 -19.11 28.88
CA TRP A 86 -8.69 -18.64 29.67
C TRP A 86 -8.21 -17.77 30.82
N LEU A 87 -7.22 -18.25 31.59
CA LEU A 87 -6.69 -17.50 32.73
C LEU A 87 -6.06 -16.17 32.30
N ASN A 88 -5.19 -16.21 31.29
CA ASN A 88 -4.55 -14.99 30.78
C ASN A 88 -5.58 -14.00 30.21
N ASN A 89 -6.63 -14.48 29.53
CA ASN A 89 -7.71 -13.65 28.99
C ASN A 89 -8.52 -13.00 30.11
N GLU A 90 -8.92 -13.73 31.15
CA GLU A 90 -9.65 -13.14 32.28
C GLU A 90 -8.79 -12.13 33.04
N LEU A 91 -7.52 -12.45 33.30
CA LEU A 91 -6.59 -11.53 33.96
C LEU A 91 -6.37 -10.26 33.13
N SER A 92 -6.34 -10.35 31.79
CA SER A 92 -6.14 -9.20 30.91
C SER A 92 -7.25 -8.14 31.01
N LYS A 93 -8.42 -8.51 31.53
CA LYS A 93 -9.56 -7.61 31.73
C LYS A 93 -9.45 -6.79 33.02
N ILE A 94 -8.56 -7.18 33.94
CA ILE A 94 -8.33 -6.46 35.19
C ILE A 94 -7.51 -5.19 34.91
N ALA A 95 -7.86 -4.09 35.57
CA ALA A 95 -7.03 -2.88 35.56
C ALA A 95 -5.61 -3.18 36.06
N ASN A 96 -4.61 -2.51 35.48
CA ASN A 96 -3.19 -2.67 35.85
C ASN A 96 -2.62 -4.10 35.67
N TYR A 97 -3.27 -4.97 34.86
CA TYR A 97 -2.83 -6.34 34.55
C TYR A 97 -1.32 -6.45 34.29
N LYS A 98 -0.76 -5.57 33.47
CA LYS A 98 0.67 -5.57 33.10
C LYS A 98 1.61 -5.58 34.31
N TYR A 99 1.24 -4.92 35.40
CA TYR A 99 2.04 -4.84 36.63
C TYR A 99 1.73 -5.95 37.63
N LYS A 100 0.50 -6.48 37.60
CA LYS A 100 0.00 -7.44 38.59
C LYS A 100 0.13 -8.91 38.17
N LYS A 101 0.21 -9.19 36.87
CA LYS A 101 0.22 -10.56 36.33
C LYS A 101 1.31 -11.44 36.96
N ARG A 102 2.51 -10.92 37.13
CA ARG A 102 3.63 -11.66 37.72
C ARG A 102 3.35 -12.14 39.13
N GLY A 103 2.86 -11.25 39.98
CA GLY A 103 2.51 -11.60 41.37
C GLY A 103 1.38 -12.63 41.42
N PHE A 104 0.41 -12.55 40.50
CA PHE A 104 -0.66 -13.53 40.39
C PHE A 104 -0.14 -14.94 40.06
N PHE A 105 0.66 -15.07 39.00
CA PHE A 105 1.22 -16.36 38.60
C PHE A 105 2.17 -16.93 39.66
N GLU A 106 3.03 -16.10 40.27
CA GLU A 106 3.91 -16.53 41.37
C GLU A 106 3.12 -17.07 42.57
N HIS A 107 2.00 -16.41 42.92
CA HIS A 107 1.10 -16.88 43.97
C HIS A 107 0.44 -18.21 43.62
N LEU A 108 -0.05 -18.36 42.39
CA LEU A 108 -0.67 -19.60 41.92
C LEU A 108 0.32 -20.77 41.96
N TYR A 109 1.54 -20.59 41.45
CA TYR A 109 2.58 -21.64 41.43
C TYR A 109 3.00 -22.09 42.82
N LYS A 110 3.03 -21.17 43.79
CA LYS A 110 3.46 -21.49 45.16
C LYS A 110 2.41 -22.30 45.91
N ASN A 111 1.13 -22.01 45.67
CA ASN A 111 0.05 -22.45 46.55
C ASN A 111 -0.87 -23.50 45.92
N TYR A 112 -0.94 -23.61 44.58
CA TYR A 112 -1.81 -24.57 43.90
C TYR A 112 -1.03 -25.77 43.34
N LYS A 113 -1.41 -26.99 43.74
CA LYS A 113 -0.75 -28.24 43.36
C LYS A 113 -1.75 -29.32 42.91
N PRO A 114 -2.40 -29.17 41.75
CA PRO A 114 -3.51 -30.03 41.36
C PRO A 114 -3.15 -31.40 40.76
N LEU A 115 -1.87 -31.67 40.42
CA LEU A 115 -1.48 -32.83 39.59
C LEU A 115 -0.60 -33.90 40.27
N GLY A 116 -0.34 -33.79 41.57
CA GLY A 116 0.69 -34.63 42.23
C GLY A 116 2.11 -34.24 41.79
N ASP A 117 3.13 -34.94 42.26
CA ASP A 117 4.54 -34.50 42.17
C ASP A 117 5.16 -34.57 40.75
N ASN A 118 4.47 -35.14 39.75
CA ASN A 118 5.06 -35.45 38.44
C ASN A 118 4.79 -34.43 37.32
N VAL A 119 3.83 -33.50 37.46
CA VAL A 119 3.54 -32.48 36.44
C VAL A 119 3.63 -31.09 37.06
N ASN A 120 4.54 -30.27 36.54
CA ASN A 120 4.75 -28.93 37.04
C ASN A 120 3.68 -28.00 36.47
N ILE A 121 2.94 -27.31 37.35
CA ILE A 121 1.89 -26.36 36.94
C ILE A 121 2.43 -25.24 36.04
N LYS A 122 3.73 -24.90 36.13
CA LYS A 122 4.39 -23.93 35.25
C LYS A 122 4.48 -24.38 33.79
N ASP A 123 4.34 -25.67 33.53
CA ASP A 123 4.34 -26.22 32.17
C ASP A 123 2.94 -26.13 31.53
N ILE A 124 1.91 -25.89 32.35
CA ILE A 124 0.51 -25.77 31.90
C ILE A 124 0.08 -24.30 31.88
N ILE A 125 0.41 -23.57 32.94
CA ILE A 125 -0.02 -22.20 33.16
C ILE A 125 1.20 -21.31 33.20
N TYR A 126 1.23 -20.31 32.32
CA TYR A 126 2.33 -19.38 32.15
C TYR A 126 1.83 -18.03 31.64
N GLU A 127 2.63 -16.99 31.87
CA GLU A 127 2.34 -15.67 31.30
C GLU A 127 2.46 -15.71 29.79
N GLU A 128 1.44 -15.20 29.11
CA GLU A 128 1.38 -15.18 27.65
C GLU A 128 1.37 -13.75 27.10
N GLU A 129 1.80 -13.59 25.84
CA GLU A 129 1.78 -12.29 25.18
C GLU A 129 0.36 -11.82 24.86
N ILE A 130 0.08 -10.54 25.07
CA ILE A 130 -1.25 -9.95 24.83
C ILE A 130 -1.73 -10.13 23.39
N ASN A 131 -0.82 -10.16 22.42
CA ASN A 131 -1.15 -10.38 21.01
C ASN A 131 -1.65 -11.81 20.76
N TYR A 132 -1.01 -12.82 21.38
CA TYR A 132 -1.46 -14.20 21.33
C TYR A 132 -2.83 -14.36 22.00
N ILE A 133 -3.01 -13.78 23.19
CA ILE A 133 -4.29 -13.79 23.92
C ILE A 133 -5.41 -13.18 23.06
N ASN A 134 -5.15 -12.04 22.43
CA ASN A 134 -6.10 -11.36 21.56
C ASN A 134 -6.49 -12.21 20.34
N ASN A 135 -5.51 -12.90 19.71
CA ASN A 135 -5.77 -13.83 18.61
C ASN A 135 -6.67 -14.99 19.06
N MET A 136 -6.33 -15.63 20.19
CA MET A 136 -7.12 -16.73 20.75
C MET A 136 -8.55 -16.27 21.10
N ASN A 137 -8.71 -15.07 21.65
CA ASN A 137 -10.02 -14.52 22.01
C ASN A 137 -10.90 -14.22 20.79
N ILE A 138 -10.34 -13.85 19.63
CA ILE A 138 -11.12 -13.74 18.38
C ILE A 138 -11.69 -15.10 17.98
N LEU A 139 -10.86 -16.15 17.97
CA LEU A 139 -11.30 -17.51 17.63
C LEU A 139 -12.32 -18.03 18.63
N TYR A 140 -12.05 -17.88 19.93
CA TYR A 140 -12.97 -18.27 21.00
C TYR A 140 -14.35 -17.62 20.82
N ARG A 141 -14.41 -16.32 20.51
CA ARG A 141 -15.69 -15.62 20.26
C ARG A 141 -16.43 -16.16 19.05
N LEU A 142 -15.74 -16.56 17.99
CA LEU A 142 -16.35 -17.14 16.79
C LEU A 142 -17.02 -18.48 17.12
N TYR A 143 -16.31 -19.40 17.76
CA TYR A 143 -16.86 -20.70 18.17
C TYR A 143 -17.97 -20.54 19.21
N LYS A 144 -17.78 -19.67 20.20
CA LYS A 144 -18.81 -19.39 21.21
C LYS A 144 -20.09 -18.83 20.61
N ASN A 145 -19.99 -17.85 19.71
CA ASN A 145 -21.16 -17.28 19.05
C ASN A 145 -21.95 -18.37 18.28
N TYR A 146 -21.25 -19.30 17.64
CA TYR A 146 -21.86 -20.44 16.96
C TYR A 146 -22.61 -21.38 17.94
N GLU A 147 -21.97 -21.79 19.03
CA GLU A 147 -22.60 -22.65 20.04
C GLU A 147 -23.75 -21.94 20.77
N ASP A 148 -23.61 -20.64 21.09
CA ASP A 148 -24.67 -19.85 21.72
C ASP A 148 -25.92 -19.76 20.82
N LEU A 149 -25.77 -19.73 19.49
CA LEU A 149 -26.89 -19.81 18.55
C LEU A 149 -27.51 -21.22 18.55
N LYS A 150 -26.68 -22.27 18.50
CA LYS A 150 -27.11 -23.68 18.47
C LYS A 150 -27.95 -24.04 19.69
N GLU A 151 -27.54 -23.57 20.87
CA GLU A 151 -28.24 -23.76 22.15
C GLU A 151 -29.42 -22.78 22.37
N GLY A 152 -29.62 -21.80 21.47
CA GLY A 152 -30.70 -20.82 21.57
C GLY A 152 -30.49 -19.73 22.63
N TYR A 153 -29.25 -19.52 23.08
CA TYR A 153 -28.90 -18.46 24.06
C TYR A 153 -28.90 -17.06 23.46
N ILE A 154 -28.73 -16.93 22.14
CA ILE A 154 -28.76 -15.65 21.44
C ILE A 154 -29.72 -15.67 20.23
N PRO A 155 -30.36 -14.54 19.91
CA PRO A 155 -31.17 -14.43 18.70
C PRO A 155 -30.29 -14.39 17.45
N TYR A 156 -30.86 -14.83 16.32
CA TYR A 156 -30.17 -14.89 15.03
C TYR A 156 -29.57 -13.54 14.61
N GLU A 157 -30.27 -12.42 14.81
CA GLU A 157 -29.77 -11.09 14.44
C GLU A 157 -28.50 -10.70 15.22
N LYS A 158 -28.42 -11.09 16.51
CA LYS A 158 -27.23 -10.86 17.34
C LYS A 158 -26.09 -11.75 16.87
N PHE A 159 -26.36 -13.02 16.59
CA PHE A 159 -25.40 -13.94 16.02
C PHE A 159 -24.76 -13.40 14.73
N CYS A 160 -25.60 -12.95 13.79
CA CYS A 160 -25.18 -12.41 12.50
C CYS A 160 -24.21 -11.24 12.65
N LYS A 161 -24.55 -10.31 13.54
CA LYS A 161 -23.73 -9.13 13.82
C LYS A 161 -22.39 -9.52 14.45
N GLU A 162 -22.40 -10.35 15.48
CA GLU A 162 -21.19 -10.77 16.19
C GLU A 162 -20.30 -11.66 15.33
N LEU A 163 -20.87 -12.46 14.42
CA LEU A 163 -20.12 -13.28 13.47
C LEU A 163 -19.37 -12.36 12.49
N LYS A 164 -20.07 -11.41 11.86
CA LYS A 164 -19.46 -10.43 10.94
C LYS A 164 -18.35 -9.63 11.62
N GLU A 165 -18.61 -9.08 12.81
CA GLU A 165 -17.64 -8.27 13.56
C GLU A 165 -16.38 -9.06 13.92
N ASN A 166 -16.52 -10.25 14.52
CA ASN A 166 -15.37 -11.04 14.95
C ASN A 166 -14.62 -11.68 13.76
N TYR A 167 -15.33 -12.12 12.72
CA TYR A 167 -14.71 -12.76 11.57
C TYR A 167 -13.89 -11.76 10.75
N ASN A 168 -14.44 -10.57 10.48
CA ASN A 168 -13.70 -9.51 9.78
C ASN A 168 -12.51 -9.00 10.60
N ALA A 169 -12.65 -8.91 11.93
CA ALA A 169 -11.52 -8.60 12.81
C ALA A 169 -10.42 -9.66 12.71
N GLY A 170 -10.79 -10.95 12.64
CA GLY A 170 -9.87 -12.05 12.44
C GLY A 170 -9.16 -11.99 11.09
N LEU A 171 -9.89 -11.75 9.99
CA LEU A 171 -9.30 -11.62 8.65
C LEU A 171 -8.26 -10.50 8.61
N ILE A 172 -8.63 -9.32 9.08
CA ILE A 172 -7.74 -8.16 9.09
C ILE A 172 -6.49 -8.45 9.92
N LYS A 173 -6.66 -9.04 11.11
CA LYS A 173 -5.53 -9.38 11.98
C LYS A 173 -4.63 -10.46 11.37
N CYS A 174 -5.21 -11.44 10.68
CA CYS A 174 -4.47 -12.47 9.96
C CYS A 174 -3.52 -11.85 8.91
N PHE A 175 -4.02 -10.95 8.06
CA PHE A 175 -3.20 -10.30 7.02
C PHE A 175 -2.29 -9.18 7.55
N ASN A 176 -2.66 -8.53 8.67
CA ASN A 176 -1.85 -7.49 9.31
C ASN A 176 -0.65 -8.06 10.07
N ASP A 177 -0.90 -9.01 10.98
CA ASP A 177 0.11 -9.52 11.90
C ASP A 177 0.92 -10.67 11.29
N GLY A 178 0.44 -11.26 10.19
CA GLY A 178 1.09 -12.37 9.50
C GLY A 178 1.25 -13.62 10.38
N ASN A 179 0.40 -13.81 11.40
CA ASN A 179 0.47 -14.99 12.26
C ASN A 179 -0.18 -16.18 11.55
N TYR A 180 0.66 -17.04 10.94
CA TYR A 180 0.18 -18.16 10.13
C TYR A 180 -0.61 -19.19 10.91
N GLY A 181 -0.25 -19.39 12.18
CA GLY A 181 -0.99 -20.29 13.05
C GLY A 181 -2.42 -19.82 13.26
N PHE A 182 -2.58 -18.52 13.55
CA PHE A 182 -3.87 -17.87 13.72
C PHE A 182 -4.69 -17.87 12.42
N CYS A 183 -4.06 -17.49 11.29
CA CYS A 183 -4.71 -17.54 9.98
C CYS A 183 -5.23 -18.94 9.63
N GLY A 184 -4.42 -19.98 9.88
CA GLY A 184 -4.83 -21.37 9.66
C GLY A 184 -6.01 -21.77 10.54
N ALA A 185 -6.01 -21.37 11.82
CA ALA A 185 -7.15 -21.64 12.70
C ALA A 185 -8.43 -20.88 12.28
N LEU A 186 -8.31 -19.65 11.76
CA LEU A 186 -9.44 -18.92 11.20
C LEU A 186 -9.99 -19.60 9.93
N GLN A 187 -9.11 -20.21 9.12
CA GLN A 187 -9.53 -21.04 7.98
C GLN A 187 -10.26 -22.29 8.45
N ASN A 188 -9.75 -23.00 9.46
CA ASN A 188 -10.42 -24.17 10.04
C ASN A 188 -11.83 -23.81 10.51
N PHE A 189 -12.01 -22.69 11.23
CA PHE A 189 -13.34 -22.22 11.61
C PHE A 189 -14.26 -21.98 10.40
N ASN A 190 -13.74 -21.39 9.32
CA ASN A 190 -14.52 -21.17 8.09
C ASN A 190 -14.98 -22.50 7.45
N ASP A 191 -14.08 -23.47 7.40
CA ASP A 191 -14.37 -24.79 6.83
C ASP A 191 -15.37 -25.58 7.71
N ASP A 192 -15.18 -25.56 9.03
CA ASP A 192 -16.11 -26.14 10.01
C ASP A 192 -17.51 -25.51 9.88
N TYR A 193 -17.57 -24.17 9.81
CA TYR A 193 -18.83 -23.45 9.65
C TYR A 193 -19.56 -23.83 8.36
N LYS A 194 -18.83 -23.96 7.25
CA LYS A 194 -19.41 -24.37 5.96
C LYS A 194 -19.94 -25.80 5.99
N GLN A 195 -19.21 -26.74 6.61
CA GLN A 195 -19.65 -28.13 6.76
C GLN A 195 -20.87 -28.24 7.66
N ASN A 196 -20.90 -27.49 8.77
CA ASN A 196 -22.00 -27.53 9.72
C ASN A 196 -23.21 -26.69 9.27
N LYS A 197 -23.04 -25.70 8.40
CA LYS A 197 -24.16 -24.97 7.74
C LYS A 197 -25.09 -25.93 7.00
N THR A 198 -24.55 -26.98 6.39
CA THR A 198 -25.32 -28.04 5.74
C THR A 198 -26.02 -28.99 6.72
N MET A 199 -25.56 -29.07 7.96
CA MET A 199 -26.13 -29.92 9.02
C MET A 199 -27.04 -29.10 9.95
N LYS A 200 -28.18 -28.63 9.41
CA LYS A 200 -29.37 -28.20 10.16
C LYS A 200 -29.10 -27.35 11.42
N ILE A 201 -28.69 -26.09 11.26
CA ILE A 201 -29.00 -25.08 12.28
C ILE A 201 -30.51 -24.84 12.20
N THR A 202 -31.29 -25.56 13.01
CA THR A 202 -32.76 -25.42 13.11
C THR A 202 -33.19 -23.99 13.44
N HIS A 203 -32.27 -23.17 13.94
CA HIS A 203 -32.47 -21.78 14.36
C HIS A 203 -32.23 -20.74 13.24
N CYS A 204 -31.70 -21.12 12.07
CA CYS A 204 -31.77 -20.29 10.88
C CYS A 204 -33.20 -20.40 10.29
N ASN A 205 -34.19 -19.86 11.00
CA ASN A 205 -35.62 -19.92 10.66
C ASN A 205 -35.86 -19.49 9.21
N ASP A 206 -36.16 -20.42 8.29
CA ASP A 206 -36.51 -20.21 6.86
C ASP A 206 -35.63 -19.23 6.03
N LYS A 207 -34.60 -18.66 6.64
CA LYS A 207 -33.63 -17.71 6.08
C LYS A 207 -32.33 -18.48 5.88
N GLU A 208 -31.72 -18.33 4.72
CA GLU A 208 -30.37 -18.85 4.49
C GLU A 208 -29.43 -18.30 5.57
N CYS A 209 -28.73 -19.19 6.29
CA CYS A 209 -27.68 -18.75 7.20
C CYS A 209 -26.67 -17.92 6.42
N LEU A 210 -26.02 -16.95 7.09
CA LEU A 210 -24.96 -16.15 6.50
C LEU A 210 -23.90 -17.02 5.80
N THR A 211 -23.30 -16.47 4.75
CA THR A 211 -22.20 -17.12 4.04
C THR A 211 -20.90 -16.43 4.43
N LEU A 212 -19.96 -17.19 4.98
CA LEU A 212 -18.61 -16.69 5.20
C LEU A 212 -17.91 -16.53 3.84
N PRO A 213 -17.19 -15.43 3.60
CA PRO A 213 -16.39 -15.29 2.41
C PRO A 213 -15.33 -16.40 2.38
N GLU A 214 -14.92 -16.77 1.17
CA GLU A 214 -13.84 -17.72 0.99
C GLU A 214 -12.54 -17.13 1.53
N LEU A 215 -11.89 -17.84 2.45
CA LEU A 215 -10.55 -17.49 2.94
C LEU A 215 -9.54 -18.33 2.19
N ASN A 216 -8.86 -17.71 1.24
CA ASN A 216 -7.83 -18.36 0.46
C ASN A 216 -6.45 -17.90 0.92
N LEU A 217 -5.75 -18.78 1.62
CA LEU A 217 -4.39 -18.52 2.11
C LEU A 217 -3.30 -18.82 1.06
N SER A 218 -3.63 -18.98 -0.24
CA SER A 218 -2.76 -19.44 -1.36
C SER A 218 -1.30 -18.92 -1.36
N SER A 219 -0.48 -19.51 -0.49
CA SER A 219 0.94 -19.83 -0.55
C SER A 219 1.30 -20.34 0.86
N PRO A 220 2.17 -21.36 1.03
CA PRO A 220 2.73 -21.64 2.35
C PRO A 220 3.45 -20.37 2.78
N LEU A 221 2.82 -19.66 3.69
CA LEU A 221 3.23 -18.39 4.25
C LEU A 221 4.65 -18.43 4.88
N TYR A 222 5.40 -19.53 4.82
CA TYR A 222 6.73 -19.64 5.38
C TYR A 222 7.71 -18.64 4.72
N LYS A 223 8.01 -17.59 5.48
CA LYS A 223 9.20 -16.70 5.41
C LYS A 223 9.24 -15.59 4.36
N GLN A 224 8.16 -15.30 3.63
CA GLN A 224 8.03 -14.03 2.91
C GLN A 224 6.59 -13.49 3.05
N PRO A 225 6.37 -12.17 3.17
CA PRO A 225 5.04 -11.59 3.11
C PRO A 225 4.34 -12.10 1.85
N LEU A 226 3.11 -12.62 1.97
CA LEU A 226 2.34 -13.09 0.81
C LEU A 226 2.26 -11.97 -0.23
N GLN A 227 2.80 -12.23 -1.43
CA GLN A 227 2.91 -11.30 -2.56
C GLN A 227 1.75 -11.48 -3.57
N VAL A 228 0.57 -12.00 -3.17
CA VAL A 228 -0.54 -12.19 -4.14
C VAL A 228 -1.00 -10.83 -4.68
N ALA A 229 -1.07 -9.82 -3.82
CA ALA A 229 -1.43 -8.46 -4.16
C ALA A 229 -0.23 -7.50 -4.19
N LYS A 230 0.94 -7.98 -4.62
CA LYS A 230 2.21 -7.23 -4.57
C LYS A 230 2.13 -5.95 -5.36
N LEU A 231 1.71 -6.04 -6.62
CA LEU A 231 1.64 -4.89 -7.52
C LEU A 231 0.57 -3.92 -7.07
N GLY A 232 -0.60 -4.42 -6.62
CA GLY A 232 -1.62 -3.57 -6.02
C GLY A 232 -1.11 -2.81 -4.79
N THR A 233 -0.36 -3.48 -3.91
CA THR A 233 0.21 -2.86 -2.71
C THR A 233 1.24 -1.78 -3.06
N GLU A 234 2.11 -2.06 -4.03
CA GLU A 234 3.13 -1.13 -4.52
C GLU A 234 2.52 0.12 -5.15
N LEU A 235 1.52 -0.06 -6.02
CA LEU A 235 0.96 1.02 -6.84
C LEU A 235 -0.09 1.88 -6.13
N ILE A 236 -0.94 1.26 -5.32
CA ILE A 236 -2.06 1.97 -4.67
C ILE A 236 -1.68 2.47 -3.27
N GLY A 237 -0.56 2.00 -2.72
CA GLY A 237 0.00 2.45 -1.46
C GLY A 237 -0.92 2.12 -0.28
N ILE A 238 -0.73 0.94 0.31
CA ILE A 238 -1.48 0.57 1.51
C ILE A 238 -0.67 0.98 2.74
N SER A 239 -1.03 2.10 3.36
CA SER A 239 -0.53 2.42 4.69
C SER A 239 -1.00 1.34 5.67
N TYR A 240 -0.05 0.69 6.35
CA TYR A 240 -0.29 -0.29 7.42
C TYR A 240 -1.45 0.14 8.33
N ILE A 241 -2.36 -0.79 8.67
CA ILE A 241 -3.46 -0.48 9.60
C ILE A 241 -2.88 -0.42 11.01
N SER A 242 -2.56 0.79 11.49
CA SER A 242 -2.01 0.97 12.83
C SER A 242 -3.04 0.60 13.90
N SER A 243 -2.69 -0.41 14.71
CA SER A 243 -3.26 -0.75 16.02
C SER A 243 -4.74 -1.18 16.09
N PHE A 244 -4.98 -2.48 15.93
CA PHE A 244 -6.29 -3.13 15.95
C PHE A 244 -6.71 -3.60 17.36
N ASN A 245 -6.88 -2.67 18.31
CA ASN A 245 -7.42 -2.97 19.66
C ASN A 245 -8.87 -2.49 19.87
N ARG A 246 -9.56 -1.97 18.84
CA ARG A 246 -10.99 -1.60 18.89
C ARG A 246 -11.70 -1.91 17.57
N LYS A 247 -13.04 -2.01 17.65
CA LYS A 247 -14.01 -2.23 16.55
C LYS A 247 -13.50 -1.69 15.21
N TYR A 248 -13.55 -2.54 14.18
CA TYR A 248 -13.31 -2.13 12.81
C TYR A 248 -14.26 -0.99 12.42
N GLU A 249 -13.70 0.17 12.08
CA GLU A 249 -14.41 1.26 11.43
C GLU A 249 -13.97 1.30 9.97
N LYS A 250 -14.95 1.22 9.06
CA LYS A 250 -14.72 1.29 7.61
C LYS A 250 -14.01 2.60 7.28
N ARG A 251 -12.84 2.55 6.63
CA ARG A 251 -12.16 3.78 6.20
C ARG A 251 -12.90 4.40 5.01
N HIS A 252 -13.22 5.67 5.13
CA HIS A 252 -13.70 6.48 4.01
C HIS A 252 -12.52 7.20 3.36
N GLY A 253 -12.21 6.85 2.11
CA GLY A 253 -11.12 7.44 1.33
C GLY A 253 -11.18 7.02 -0.13
N GLU A 254 -10.39 7.67 -0.98
CA GLU A 254 -10.30 7.32 -2.40
C GLU A 254 -9.79 5.87 -2.57
N TYR A 255 -10.49 5.09 -3.40
CA TYR A 255 -10.22 3.67 -3.64
C TYR A 255 -10.32 2.77 -2.39
N SER A 256 -11.17 3.12 -1.40
CA SER A 256 -11.20 2.40 -0.11
C SER A 256 -11.49 0.91 -0.22
N ASP A 257 -12.50 0.51 -1.03
CA ASP A 257 -12.88 -0.91 -1.15
C ASP A 257 -11.80 -1.69 -1.93
N LEU A 258 -11.17 -1.08 -2.93
CA LEU A 258 -10.04 -1.67 -3.67
C LEU A 258 -8.79 -1.81 -2.79
N LYS A 259 -8.44 -0.78 -2.00
CA LYS A 259 -7.32 -0.80 -1.05
C LYS A 259 -7.50 -1.90 -0.01
N GLU A 260 -8.71 -2.03 0.52
CA GLU A 260 -9.05 -3.07 1.48
C GLU A 260 -8.94 -4.46 0.86
N LEU A 261 -9.44 -4.66 -0.37
CA LEU A 261 -9.29 -5.92 -1.08
C LEU A 261 -7.82 -6.31 -1.28
N ILE A 262 -6.98 -5.37 -1.72
CA ILE A 262 -5.54 -5.60 -1.94
C ILE A 262 -4.85 -5.91 -0.60
N PHE A 263 -5.18 -5.18 0.46
CA PHE A 263 -4.67 -5.44 1.81
C PHE A 263 -4.97 -6.86 2.29
N LEU A 264 -6.20 -7.33 2.04
CA LEU A 264 -6.66 -8.67 2.36
C LEU A 264 -6.24 -9.72 1.31
N GLN A 265 -5.26 -9.42 0.46
CA GLN A 265 -4.72 -10.34 -0.54
C GLN A 265 -5.81 -10.92 -1.46
N TYR A 266 -6.75 -10.07 -1.89
CA TYR A 266 -7.92 -10.42 -2.71
C TYR A 266 -8.99 -11.28 -2.02
N ASN A 267 -9.00 -11.35 -0.69
CA ASN A 267 -10.10 -11.91 0.10
C ASN A 267 -11.12 -10.80 0.44
N LEU A 268 -12.41 -11.09 0.27
CA LEU A 268 -13.48 -10.17 0.66
C LEU A 268 -13.76 -10.26 2.15
N LEU A 269 -14.13 -9.14 2.75
CA LEU A 269 -14.77 -9.14 4.06
C LEU A 269 -16.15 -9.77 3.99
N MET A 270 -16.62 -10.26 5.14
CA MET A 270 -17.98 -10.72 5.33
C MET A 270 -18.93 -9.53 5.34
N GLU A 271 -20.04 -9.64 4.59
CA GLU A 271 -21.13 -8.67 4.56
C GLU A 271 -22.45 -9.28 5.04
N GLN A 272 -23.49 -8.47 5.27
CA GLN A 272 -24.73 -8.95 5.89
C GLN A 272 -25.57 -9.82 4.96
N ASP A 273 -25.52 -9.55 3.65
CA ASP A 273 -26.30 -10.27 2.65
C ASP A 273 -25.68 -10.11 1.26
N ASP A 274 -26.23 -10.85 0.29
CA ASP A 274 -25.80 -10.80 -1.10
C ASP A 274 -25.88 -9.40 -1.73
N ASN A 275 -26.83 -8.54 -1.30
CA ASN A 275 -26.96 -7.18 -1.83
C ASN A 275 -25.79 -6.30 -1.38
N GLU A 276 -25.37 -6.40 -0.11
CA GLU A 276 -24.15 -5.76 0.38
C GLU A 276 -22.90 -6.33 -0.30
N ILE A 277 -22.78 -7.66 -0.43
CA ILE A 277 -21.65 -8.32 -1.13
C ILE A 277 -21.53 -7.79 -2.56
N TYR A 278 -22.60 -7.84 -3.34
CA TYR A 278 -22.61 -7.37 -4.73
C TYR A 278 -22.36 -5.87 -4.84
N SER A 279 -22.82 -5.08 -3.85
CA SER A 279 -22.51 -3.64 -3.81
C SER A 279 -21.02 -3.39 -3.65
N VAL A 280 -20.35 -4.13 -2.76
CA VAL A 280 -18.89 -4.04 -2.56
C VAL A 280 -18.14 -4.50 -3.81
N MET A 281 -18.54 -5.61 -4.42
CA MET A 281 -17.94 -6.10 -5.67
C MET A 281 -18.00 -5.07 -6.80
N ILE A 282 -19.16 -4.46 -7.04
CA ILE A 282 -19.29 -3.43 -8.07
C ILE A 282 -18.46 -2.17 -7.73
N ASN A 283 -18.40 -1.79 -6.46
CA ASN A 283 -17.54 -0.68 -6.04
C ASN A 283 -16.05 -0.97 -6.28
N ILE A 284 -15.59 -2.17 -5.96
CA ILE A 284 -14.22 -2.62 -6.22
C ILE A 284 -13.91 -2.53 -7.71
N LEU A 285 -14.79 -3.08 -8.56
CA LEU A 285 -14.59 -3.07 -10.01
C LEU A 285 -14.58 -1.64 -10.57
N HIS A 286 -15.48 -0.78 -10.09
CA HIS A 286 -15.52 0.63 -10.45
C HIS A 286 -14.22 1.35 -10.04
N GLN A 287 -13.79 1.18 -8.79
CA GLN A 287 -12.56 1.77 -8.26
C GLN A 287 -11.31 1.27 -9.01
N PHE A 288 -11.28 -0.01 -9.38
CA PHE A 288 -10.20 -0.59 -10.19
C PHE A 288 -10.12 0.04 -11.57
N ILE A 289 -11.24 0.14 -12.30
CA ILE A 289 -11.28 0.77 -13.63
C ILE A 289 -10.89 2.24 -13.54
N GLN A 290 -11.44 2.96 -12.55
CA GLN A 290 -11.11 4.36 -12.32
C GLN A 290 -9.61 4.54 -12.09
N TYR A 291 -9.01 3.75 -11.19
CA TYR A 291 -7.58 3.79 -10.91
C TYR A 291 -6.74 3.53 -12.17
N CYS A 292 -7.07 2.50 -12.95
CA CYS A 292 -6.36 2.19 -14.19
C CYS A 292 -6.46 3.35 -15.19
N ASN A 293 -7.61 4.00 -15.28
CA ASN A 293 -7.82 5.12 -16.19
C ASN A 293 -7.08 6.39 -15.79
N GLU A 294 -6.97 6.66 -14.49
CA GLU A 294 -6.21 7.79 -13.97
C GLU A 294 -4.69 7.58 -14.07
N ASN A 295 -4.25 6.32 -14.03
CA ASN A 295 -2.83 5.94 -13.98
C ASN A 295 -2.33 5.27 -15.28
N LYS A 296 -2.93 5.56 -16.44
CA LYS A 296 -2.54 4.97 -17.75
C LYS A 296 -1.06 5.09 -18.12
N ASN A 297 -0.34 6.05 -17.52
CA ASN A 297 1.09 6.25 -17.74
C ASN A 297 1.99 5.45 -16.77
N GLU A 298 1.41 4.67 -15.86
CA GLU A 298 2.16 3.82 -14.93
C GLU A 298 2.66 2.57 -15.66
N LEU A 299 3.97 2.33 -15.63
CA LEU A 299 4.61 1.26 -16.38
C LEU A 299 4.27 -0.12 -15.83
N LYS A 300 4.02 -0.22 -14.52
CA LYS A 300 3.61 -1.48 -13.88
C LYS A 300 2.10 -1.74 -13.97
N LEU A 301 1.32 -0.85 -14.60
CA LEU A 301 -0.14 -0.91 -14.60
C LEU A 301 -0.68 -2.18 -15.26
N SER A 302 -0.18 -2.59 -16.43
CA SER A 302 -0.68 -3.80 -17.10
C SER A 302 -0.42 -5.07 -16.28
N SER A 303 0.72 -5.12 -15.59
CA SER A 303 1.03 -6.21 -14.66
C SER A 303 0.07 -6.21 -13.46
N PHE A 304 -0.28 -5.04 -12.92
CA PHE A 304 -1.29 -4.93 -11.86
C PHE A 304 -2.68 -5.35 -12.34
N MET A 305 -3.07 -4.95 -13.56
CA MET A 305 -4.34 -5.37 -14.16
C MET A 305 -4.42 -6.89 -14.30
N ASP A 306 -3.33 -7.54 -14.74
CA ASP A 306 -3.22 -9.00 -14.82
C ASP A 306 -3.33 -9.66 -13.44
N GLU A 307 -2.64 -9.10 -12.42
CA GLU A 307 -2.73 -9.55 -11.04
C GLU A 307 -4.17 -9.49 -10.50
N PHE A 308 -4.84 -8.35 -10.65
CA PHE A 308 -6.24 -8.18 -10.23
C PHE A 308 -7.17 -9.15 -10.96
N ILE A 309 -7.03 -9.27 -12.28
CA ILE A 309 -7.90 -10.12 -13.10
C ILE A 309 -7.74 -11.59 -12.71
N LYS A 310 -6.51 -12.09 -12.59
CA LYS A 310 -6.24 -13.50 -12.27
C LYS A 310 -6.55 -13.83 -10.81
N SER A 311 -6.12 -12.98 -9.89
CA SER A 311 -6.20 -13.27 -8.45
C SER A 311 -7.57 -13.04 -7.85
N TYR A 312 -8.36 -12.11 -8.43
CA TYR A 312 -9.68 -11.74 -7.92
C TYR A 312 -10.81 -11.92 -8.94
N TYR A 313 -10.79 -11.16 -10.05
CA TYR A 313 -11.96 -11.06 -10.94
C TYR A 313 -12.38 -12.42 -11.52
N ASN A 314 -11.42 -13.20 -12.03
CA ASN A 314 -11.69 -14.51 -12.62
C ASN A 314 -12.27 -15.51 -11.62
N LYS A 315 -11.87 -15.43 -10.34
CA LYS A 315 -12.41 -16.27 -9.26
C LYS A 315 -13.85 -15.89 -8.90
N LYS A 316 -14.28 -14.67 -9.22
CA LYS A 316 -15.63 -14.12 -8.94
C LYS A 316 -16.44 -13.87 -10.21
N LYS A 317 -16.02 -14.45 -11.34
CA LYS A 317 -16.58 -14.17 -12.67
C LYS A 317 -18.06 -14.56 -12.75
N GLU A 318 -18.46 -15.66 -12.13
CA GLU A 318 -19.86 -16.11 -12.17
C GLU A 318 -20.76 -15.21 -11.33
N GLU A 319 -20.29 -14.70 -10.19
CA GLU A 319 -20.99 -13.71 -9.39
C GLU A 319 -21.12 -12.37 -10.14
N TYR A 320 -20.06 -11.89 -10.80
CA TYR A 320 -20.15 -10.69 -11.65
C TYR A 320 -21.14 -10.87 -12.80
N LYS A 321 -21.14 -12.02 -13.49
CA LYS A 321 -22.12 -12.33 -14.53
C LYS A 321 -23.55 -12.23 -14.01
N LYS A 322 -23.85 -12.80 -12.83
CA LYS A 322 -25.18 -12.68 -12.20
C LYS A 322 -25.57 -11.22 -12.01
N ILE A 323 -24.68 -10.41 -11.43
CA ILE A 323 -24.93 -8.98 -11.23
C ILE A 323 -25.20 -8.27 -12.56
N PHE A 324 -24.36 -8.49 -13.58
CA PHE A 324 -24.50 -7.82 -14.86
C PHE A 324 -25.79 -8.21 -15.59
N THR A 325 -26.15 -9.49 -15.59
CA THR A 325 -27.42 -9.96 -16.19
C THR A 325 -28.61 -9.36 -15.46
N GLU A 326 -28.60 -9.36 -14.14
CA GLU A 326 -29.71 -8.85 -13.33
C GLU A 326 -29.91 -7.33 -13.52
N CYS A 327 -28.81 -6.57 -13.51
CA CYS A 327 -28.84 -5.11 -13.57
C CYS A 327 -28.91 -4.56 -15.01
N SER A 328 -28.73 -5.38 -16.04
CA SER A 328 -28.90 -5.00 -17.45
C SER A 328 -30.35 -5.04 -17.92
N SER A 329 -31.27 -5.61 -17.16
CA SER A 329 -32.69 -5.64 -17.50
C SER A 329 -33.28 -4.21 -17.50
N THR A 330 -34.03 -3.89 -18.56
CA THR A 330 -34.68 -2.59 -18.76
C THR A 330 -35.94 -2.40 -17.91
N SER A 331 -36.31 -3.38 -17.08
CA SER A 331 -37.41 -3.23 -16.14
C SER A 331 -37.01 -2.22 -15.07
N SER A 332 -37.76 -1.13 -15.00
CA SER A 332 -37.61 0.01 -14.08
C SER A 332 -37.81 -0.35 -12.60
N ALA A 333 -37.74 -1.64 -12.23
CA ALA A 333 -38.14 -2.18 -10.94
C ALA A 333 -36.98 -2.72 -10.08
N ASN A 334 -35.75 -2.83 -10.60
CA ASN A 334 -34.65 -3.31 -9.75
C ASN A 334 -34.11 -2.17 -8.85
N THR A 335 -34.66 -2.09 -7.64
CA THR A 335 -34.34 -1.12 -6.58
C THR A 335 -33.10 -1.50 -5.77
N LYS A 336 -32.40 -2.58 -6.14
CA LYS A 336 -31.22 -3.04 -5.41
C LYS A 336 -30.06 -2.08 -5.60
N LYS A 337 -29.40 -1.75 -4.50
CA LYS A 337 -28.32 -0.76 -4.42
C LYS A 337 -27.17 -1.05 -5.40
N TYR A 338 -26.76 -2.31 -5.54
CA TYR A 338 -25.69 -2.68 -6.47
C TYR A 338 -26.04 -2.45 -7.94
N CYS A 339 -27.32 -2.49 -8.32
CA CYS A 339 -27.72 -2.18 -9.69
C CYS A 339 -27.62 -0.68 -10.00
N ASP A 340 -27.88 0.19 -9.03
CA ASP A 340 -27.64 1.62 -9.21
C ASP A 340 -26.14 1.94 -9.31
N LEU A 341 -25.31 1.25 -8.52
CA LEU A 341 -23.85 1.35 -8.62
C LEU A 341 -23.35 0.84 -9.98
N TYR A 342 -23.88 -0.29 -10.46
CA TYR A 342 -23.57 -0.85 -11.77
C TYR A 342 -23.94 0.12 -12.89
N LYS A 343 -25.16 0.69 -12.87
CA LYS A 343 -25.61 1.66 -13.88
C LYS A 343 -24.72 2.91 -13.89
N LYS A 344 -24.30 3.41 -12.72
CA LYS A 344 -23.35 4.53 -12.62
C LYS A 344 -22.00 4.17 -13.23
N CYS A 345 -21.44 3.01 -12.86
CA CYS A 345 -20.18 2.52 -13.41
C CYS A 345 -20.28 2.37 -14.94
N LYS A 346 -21.31 1.70 -15.45
CA LYS A 346 -21.58 1.52 -16.88
C LYS A 346 -21.73 2.84 -17.62
N LYS A 347 -22.38 3.84 -17.05
CA LYS A 347 -22.54 5.16 -17.69
C LYS A 347 -21.18 5.83 -17.95
N VAL A 348 -20.21 5.64 -17.07
CA VAL A 348 -18.89 6.29 -17.15
C VAL A 348 -17.87 5.42 -17.89
N TYR A 349 -17.90 4.10 -17.68
CA TYR A 349 -16.87 3.16 -18.12
C TYR A 349 -17.44 1.97 -18.91
N ASN A 350 -18.43 2.22 -19.78
CA ASN A 350 -19.13 1.15 -20.51
C ASN A 350 -18.18 0.26 -21.30
N GLU A 351 -17.17 0.85 -21.94
CA GLU A 351 -16.22 0.15 -22.79
C GLU A 351 -15.31 -0.76 -21.95
N GLU A 352 -14.69 -0.22 -20.90
CA GLU A 352 -13.82 -0.98 -19.99
C GLU A 352 -14.58 -2.11 -19.30
N LEU A 353 -15.80 -1.83 -18.85
CA LEU A 353 -16.67 -2.82 -18.20
C LEU A 353 -17.01 -3.98 -19.16
N SER A 354 -17.32 -3.68 -20.43
CA SER A 354 -17.57 -4.70 -21.46
C SER A 354 -16.32 -5.54 -21.72
N LEU A 355 -15.15 -4.90 -21.83
CA LEU A 355 -13.89 -5.61 -22.09
C LEU A 355 -13.50 -6.53 -20.94
N ILE A 356 -13.58 -6.06 -19.70
CA ILE A 356 -13.30 -6.90 -18.53
C ILE A 356 -14.26 -8.11 -18.48
N ASN A 357 -15.53 -7.90 -18.84
CA ASN A 357 -16.52 -8.98 -18.86
C ASN A 357 -16.24 -10.02 -19.95
N ASP A 358 -16.04 -9.57 -21.18
CA ASP A 358 -16.04 -10.44 -22.36
C ASP A 358 -14.64 -10.93 -22.73
N LYS A 359 -13.63 -10.05 -22.59
CA LYS A 359 -12.26 -10.23 -23.08
C LYS A 359 -11.22 -9.57 -22.16
N PRO A 360 -11.05 -10.07 -20.93
CA PRO A 360 -10.14 -9.46 -19.96
C PRO A 360 -8.68 -9.37 -20.46
N ASP A 361 -8.22 -10.33 -21.27
CA ASP A 361 -6.89 -10.29 -21.88
C ASP A 361 -6.74 -9.13 -22.90
N GLU A 362 -7.81 -8.80 -23.63
CA GLU A 362 -7.83 -7.65 -24.54
C GLU A 362 -7.79 -6.33 -23.76
N TYR A 363 -8.44 -6.28 -22.59
CA TYR A 363 -8.38 -5.13 -21.70
C TYR A 363 -6.95 -4.85 -21.20
N ILE A 364 -6.23 -5.89 -20.76
CA ILE A 364 -4.82 -5.77 -20.37
C ILE A 364 -3.96 -5.36 -21.57
N LYS A 365 -4.14 -6.02 -22.72
CA LYS A 365 -3.37 -5.74 -23.93
C LYS A 365 -3.50 -4.29 -24.40
N ARG A 366 -4.69 -3.68 -24.28
CA ARG A 366 -4.89 -2.26 -24.62
C ARG A 366 -3.99 -1.33 -23.81
N GLN A 367 -3.71 -1.66 -22.55
CA GLN A 367 -2.77 -0.90 -21.73
C GLN A 367 -1.32 -1.07 -22.23
N ASP A 368 -0.92 -2.29 -22.57
CA ASP A 368 0.41 -2.54 -23.14
C ASP A 368 0.61 -1.82 -24.49
N ASP A 369 -0.42 -1.87 -25.34
CA ASP A 369 -0.40 -1.23 -26.66
C ASP A 369 -0.38 0.31 -26.51
N TYR A 370 -1.13 0.87 -25.56
CA TYR A 370 -1.05 2.29 -25.21
C TYR A 370 0.38 2.73 -24.88
N ILE A 371 1.08 1.99 -24.02
CA ILE A 371 2.47 2.32 -23.64
C ILE A 371 3.42 2.21 -24.84
N LYS A 372 3.26 1.22 -25.71
CA LYS A 372 4.08 1.04 -26.93
C LYS A 372 3.86 2.13 -27.97
N GLU A 373 2.63 2.64 -28.07
CA GLU A 373 2.26 3.70 -29.02
C GLU A 373 2.64 5.10 -28.53
N LEU A 374 3.10 5.24 -27.27
CA LEU A 374 3.58 6.53 -26.78
C LEU A 374 4.77 7.03 -27.61
N PRO A 375 4.83 8.35 -27.92
CA PRO A 375 6.01 8.94 -28.52
C PRO A 375 7.28 8.61 -27.72
N SER A 376 8.39 8.31 -28.40
CA SER A 376 9.63 7.83 -27.76
C SER A 376 10.10 8.71 -26.60
N TYR A 377 9.94 10.03 -26.70
CA TYR A 377 10.30 10.95 -25.62
C TYR A 377 9.40 10.84 -24.38
N LYS A 378 8.10 10.52 -24.54
CA LYS A 378 7.18 10.31 -23.41
C LYS A 378 7.50 8.99 -22.72
N LEU A 379 7.69 7.92 -23.51
CA LEU A 379 8.09 6.61 -22.97
C LEU A 379 9.40 6.72 -22.19
N PHE A 380 10.39 7.43 -22.73
CA PHE A 380 11.66 7.69 -22.03
C PHE A 380 11.46 8.44 -20.70
N ILE A 381 10.58 9.45 -20.66
CA ILE A 381 10.26 10.17 -19.41
C ILE A 381 9.64 9.23 -18.37
N LEU A 382 8.72 8.35 -18.77
CA LEU A 382 8.08 7.40 -17.87
C LEU A 382 9.08 6.36 -17.35
N GLN A 383 9.94 5.84 -18.23
CA GLN A 383 11.02 4.92 -17.86
C GLN A 383 12.01 5.57 -16.90
N ALA A 384 12.43 6.81 -17.18
CA ALA A 384 13.28 7.58 -16.27
C ALA A 384 12.61 7.80 -14.91
N LYS A 385 11.33 8.18 -14.88
CA LYS A 385 10.57 8.34 -13.62
C LYS A 385 10.53 7.03 -12.82
N ALA A 386 10.24 5.90 -13.46
CA ALA A 386 10.21 4.60 -12.81
C ALA A 386 11.60 4.18 -12.27
N LEU A 387 12.68 4.47 -13.01
CA LEU A 387 14.06 4.25 -12.55
C LEU A 387 14.40 5.02 -11.28
N PHE A 388 13.88 6.24 -11.12
CA PHE A 388 14.07 7.01 -9.89
C PHE A 388 13.22 6.53 -8.70
N GLN A 389 12.15 5.79 -8.97
CA GLN A 389 11.24 5.27 -7.94
C GLN A 389 11.58 3.83 -7.50
N ASP A 390 12.39 3.10 -8.28
CA ASP A 390 12.73 1.70 -8.04
C ASP A 390 14.24 1.54 -7.78
N PHE A 391 14.61 1.24 -6.54
CA PHE A 391 16.00 1.14 -6.07
C PHE A 391 16.77 0.00 -6.76
N ASP A 392 16.10 -1.11 -7.07
CA ASP A 392 16.70 -2.26 -7.74
C ASP A 392 16.93 -1.96 -9.23
N ALA A 393 16.00 -1.23 -9.86
CA ALA A 393 16.19 -0.75 -11.22
C ALA A 393 17.32 0.28 -11.30
N MET A 394 17.42 1.19 -10.32
CA MET A 394 18.52 2.16 -10.23
C MET A 394 19.87 1.44 -10.15
N SER A 395 20.01 0.42 -9.31
CA SER A 395 21.22 -0.41 -9.18
C SER A 395 21.65 -1.10 -10.49
N LYS A 396 20.68 -1.61 -11.27
CA LYS A 396 20.96 -2.35 -12.52
C LYS A 396 21.41 -1.46 -13.68
N TYR A 397 20.89 -0.23 -13.78
CA TYR A 397 21.25 0.73 -14.82
C TYR A 397 22.35 1.71 -14.40
N LEU A 398 22.72 1.70 -13.11
CA LEU A 398 23.79 2.48 -12.52
C LEU A 398 25.08 2.43 -13.36
N PRO A 399 25.58 1.27 -13.85
CA PRO A 399 26.81 1.22 -14.62
C PRO A 399 26.71 1.96 -15.98
N THR A 400 25.56 1.92 -16.63
CA THR A 400 25.32 2.58 -17.93
C THR A 400 25.09 4.08 -17.76
N ILE A 401 24.43 4.48 -16.67
CA ILE A 401 24.24 5.89 -16.31
C ILE A 401 25.60 6.49 -15.90
N MET A 402 26.41 5.76 -15.16
CA MET A 402 27.75 6.18 -14.73
C MET A 402 28.78 6.20 -15.86
N SER A 403 28.63 5.36 -16.90
CA SER A 403 29.51 5.42 -18.07
C SER A 403 29.19 6.58 -19.02
N THR A 404 27.97 7.14 -18.95
CA THR A 404 27.52 8.25 -19.82
C THR A 404 27.51 9.62 -19.11
N MET A 405 27.43 9.64 -17.78
CA MET A 405 27.53 10.86 -16.96
C MET A 405 28.83 11.65 -17.17
N PRO A 406 30.03 11.04 -17.24
CA PRO A 406 31.29 11.74 -17.54
C PRO A 406 31.22 12.62 -18.77
N GLN A 407 30.79 12.06 -19.91
CA GLN A 407 30.70 12.78 -21.18
C GLN A 407 29.69 13.94 -21.11
N PHE A 408 28.59 13.76 -20.38
CA PHE A 408 27.58 14.79 -20.19
C PHE A 408 28.05 15.93 -19.27
N VAL A 409 28.74 15.60 -18.17
CA VAL A 409 29.32 16.56 -17.24
C VAL A 409 30.45 17.35 -17.90
N CYS A 410 31.32 16.69 -18.68
CA CYS A 410 32.37 17.34 -19.46
C CYS A 410 31.80 18.36 -20.45
N LEU A 411 30.79 17.96 -21.23
CA LEU A 411 30.13 18.86 -22.18
C LEU A 411 29.53 20.09 -21.48
N LEU A 412 28.83 19.91 -20.35
CA LEU A 412 28.26 21.04 -19.61
C LEU A 412 29.32 21.94 -18.98
N HIS A 413 30.45 21.38 -18.54
CA HIS A 413 31.58 22.15 -18.02
C HIS A 413 32.24 23.01 -19.11
N GLU A 414 32.46 22.45 -20.29
CA GLU A 414 32.98 23.20 -21.45
C GLU A 414 32.03 24.34 -21.85
N LEU A 415 30.73 24.05 -21.95
CA LEU A 415 29.72 25.06 -22.26
C LEU A 415 29.65 26.16 -21.18
N LYS A 416 29.80 25.80 -19.90
CA LYS A 416 29.88 26.76 -18.81
C LYS A 416 31.11 27.67 -18.94
N GLY A 417 32.29 27.10 -19.22
CA GLY A 417 33.51 27.88 -19.41
C GLY A 417 33.39 28.92 -20.52
N LEU A 418 32.73 28.56 -21.62
CA LEU A 418 32.43 29.51 -22.71
C LEU A 418 31.46 30.62 -22.27
N TYR A 419 30.45 30.29 -21.45
CA TYR A 419 29.50 31.26 -20.92
C TYR A 419 30.17 32.25 -19.97
N ASP A 420 30.97 31.75 -19.02
CA ASP A 420 31.68 32.59 -18.04
C ASP A 420 32.70 33.51 -18.72
N LYS A 421 33.35 33.03 -19.79
CA LYS A 421 34.19 33.87 -20.65
C LYS A 421 33.36 34.96 -21.35
N ALA A 422 32.25 34.59 -21.98
CA ALA A 422 31.36 35.53 -22.68
C ALA A 422 30.77 36.62 -21.77
N GLN A 423 30.61 36.36 -20.47
CA GLN A 423 30.14 37.37 -19.50
C GLN A 423 31.16 38.48 -19.23
N ASN A 424 32.46 38.17 -19.32
CA ASN A 424 33.53 39.06 -18.88
C ASN A 424 34.26 39.76 -20.04
N GLU A 425 33.95 39.39 -21.29
CA GLU A 425 34.72 39.81 -22.45
C GLU A 425 34.13 41.02 -23.18
N THR A 426 35.01 41.90 -23.68
CA THR A 426 34.62 43.10 -24.43
C THR A 426 35.29 43.12 -25.80
N ASN A 427 34.50 43.13 -26.87
CA ASN A 427 34.98 43.12 -28.26
C ASN A 427 34.21 44.16 -29.07
N ARG A 428 34.95 45.12 -29.64
CA ARG A 428 34.40 46.22 -30.43
C ARG A 428 33.62 45.73 -31.66
N THR A 429 33.99 44.59 -32.23
CA THR A 429 33.27 43.97 -33.37
C THR A 429 31.92 43.43 -32.94
N HIS A 430 31.82 42.80 -31.76
CA HIS A 430 30.54 42.34 -31.21
C HIS A 430 29.62 43.52 -30.83
N ASP A 431 30.18 44.65 -30.38
CA ASP A 431 29.43 45.89 -30.17
C ASP A 431 28.81 46.48 -31.46
N VAL A 432 29.48 46.29 -32.61
CA VAL A 432 28.94 46.69 -33.92
C VAL A 432 27.82 45.74 -34.32
N ILE A 433 28.02 44.43 -34.18
CA ILE A 433 27.00 43.41 -34.49
C ILE A 433 25.73 43.66 -33.67
N CYS A 434 25.85 43.89 -32.36
CA CYS A 434 24.68 44.14 -31.52
C CYS A 434 23.93 45.42 -31.89
N ARG A 435 24.59 46.45 -32.43
CA ARG A 435 23.91 47.64 -32.95
C ARG A 435 23.12 47.34 -34.22
N ILE A 436 23.69 46.54 -35.13
CA ILE A 436 23.00 46.11 -36.36
C ILE A 436 21.80 45.22 -36.02
N ILE A 437 21.97 44.29 -35.08
CA ILE A 437 20.88 43.44 -34.61
C ILE A 437 19.79 44.31 -33.97
N LYS A 438 20.15 45.29 -33.13
CA LYS A 438 19.19 46.20 -32.49
C LYS A 438 18.29 46.90 -33.49
N SER A 439 18.83 47.37 -34.62
CA SER A 439 18.05 48.08 -35.64
C SER A 439 17.00 47.18 -36.32
N LYS A 440 17.08 45.86 -36.15
CA LYS A 440 16.06 44.89 -36.61
C LYS A 440 14.92 44.71 -35.61
N PHE A 441 15.06 45.22 -34.39
CA PHE A 441 14.04 45.17 -33.33
C PHE A 441 13.35 46.52 -33.11
N GLU A 442 13.60 47.53 -33.97
CA GLU A 442 13.11 48.92 -33.81
C GLU A 442 11.57 49.08 -33.89
N GLU A 443 10.82 48.03 -34.25
CA GLU A 443 9.34 48.02 -34.17
C GLU A 443 8.80 47.60 -32.78
N HIS A 444 9.66 47.25 -31.82
CA HIS A 444 9.25 46.87 -30.46
C HIS A 444 9.44 48.01 -29.46
N ASP A 445 8.35 48.74 -29.15
CA ASP A 445 8.29 49.86 -28.19
C ASP A 445 8.67 49.51 -26.72
N ASN A 446 9.10 48.27 -26.43
CA ASN A 446 9.24 47.72 -25.08
C ASN A 446 10.62 47.11 -24.76
N LEU A 447 11.67 47.43 -25.52
CA LEU A 447 13.01 46.90 -25.30
C LEU A 447 13.77 47.68 -24.21
N ASP A 448 14.28 46.97 -23.19
CA ASP A 448 15.20 47.56 -22.22
C ASP A 448 16.63 47.58 -22.79
N GLU A 449 17.17 48.78 -23.03
CA GLU A 449 18.38 48.96 -23.82
C GLU A 449 19.64 48.38 -23.16
N GLU A 450 19.75 48.50 -21.84
CA GLU A 450 20.89 47.99 -21.09
C GLU A 450 20.86 46.46 -21.05
N ASN A 451 19.69 45.87 -20.76
CA ASN A 451 19.52 44.42 -20.76
C ASN A 451 19.69 43.83 -22.15
N PHE A 452 19.18 44.47 -23.20
CA PHE A 452 19.42 44.05 -24.58
C PHE A 452 20.90 44.02 -24.92
N LYS A 453 21.62 45.10 -24.61
CA LYS A 453 23.05 45.20 -24.91
C LYS A 453 23.82 44.08 -24.22
N ASN A 454 23.51 43.79 -22.96
CA ASN A 454 24.14 42.71 -22.20
C ASN A 454 23.81 41.33 -22.75
N VAL A 455 22.53 41.05 -23.02
CA VAL A 455 22.08 39.77 -23.60
C VAL A 455 22.70 39.54 -24.97
N CYS A 456 22.61 40.53 -25.86
CA CYS A 456 23.16 40.43 -27.21
C CYS A 456 24.67 40.16 -27.18
N LYS A 457 25.42 40.88 -26.33
CA LYS A 457 26.86 40.64 -26.19
C LYS A 457 27.16 39.21 -25.80
N ILE A 458 26.56 38.75 -24.70
CA ILE A 458 26.78 37.38 -24.20
C ILE A 458 26.44 36.36 -25.28
N THR A 459 25.30 36.54 -25.97
CA THR A 459 24.88 35.63 -27.05
C THR A 459 25.87 35.62 -28.21
N VAL A 460 26.24 36.79 -28.73
CA VAL A 460 27.17 36.88 -29.86
C VAL A 460 28.52 36.26 -29.51
N PHE A 461 29.09 36.61 -28.36
CA PHE A 461 30.37 36.05 -27.90
C PHE A 461 30.30 34.54 -27.74
N TYR A 462 29.30 34.06 -27.01
CA TYR A 462 29.15 32.65 -26.72
C TYR A 462 29.01 31.83 -28.00
N ILE A 463 28.19 32.28 -28.95
CA ILE A 463 27.99 31.55 -30.20
C ILE A 463 29.25 31.57 -31.07
N THR A 464 29.96 32.70 -31.17
CA THR A 464 31.26 32.77 -31.86
C THR A 464 32.25 31.74 -31.32
N ASP A 465 32.38 31.67 -29.99
CA ASP A 465 33.30 30.74 -29.35
C ASP A 465 32.82 29.29 -29.45
N LEU A 466 31.51 29.04 -29.35
CA LEU A 466 30.91 27.72 -29.53
C LEU A 466 31.23 27.14 -30.91
N ILE A 467 31.19 27.99 -31.95
CA ILE A 467 31.57 27.62 -33.32
C ILE A 467 33.07 27.38 -33.42
N ALA A 468 33.89 28.29 -32.88
CA ALA A 468 35.35 28.19 -32.94
C ALA A 468 35.88 26.91 -32.26
N ASN A 469 35.20 26.44 -31.22
CA ASN A 469 35.55 25.22 -30.49
C ASN A 469 34.89 23.94 -31.06
N ASN A 470 34.16 24.03 -32.17
CA ASN A 470 33.48 22.91 -32.84
C ASN A 470 32.55 22.09 -31.90
N LEU A 471 31.92 22.76 -30.93
CA LEU A 471 31.00 22.13 -29.98
C LEU A 471 29.60 21.97 -30.58
N ASN A 472 28.81 21.04 -30.02
CA ASN A 472 27.45 20.78 -30.50
C ASN A 472 26.55 22.03 -30.34
N ILE A 473 26.27 22.67 -31.47
CA ILE A 473 25.63 23.98 -31.50
C ILE A 473 24.22 23.98 -30.91
N VAL A 474 23.49 22.88 -31.10
CA VAL A 474 22.12 22.72 -30.58
C VAL A 474 22.13 22.64 -29.07
N HIS A 475 23.08 21.91 -28.48
CA HIS A 475 23.21 21.81 -27.02
C HIS A 475 23.74 23.12 -26.42
N GLY A 476 24.73 23.75 -27.07
CA GLY A 476 25.22 25.05 -26.63
C GLY A 476 24.15 26.14 -26.64
N CYS A 477 23.30 26.20 -27.66
CA CYS A 477 22.16 27.13 -27.71
C CYS A 477 21.13 26.87 -26.60
N LYS A 478 20.87 25.60 -26.24
CA LYS A 478 19.97 25.23 -25.13
C LYS A 478 20.54 25.63 -23.78
N TYR A 479 21.83 25.39 -23.58
CA TYR A 479 22.54 25.79 -22.37
C TYR A 479 22.51 27.31 -22.20
N LEU A 480 22.92 28.06 -23.23
CA LEU A 480 22.94 29.52 -23.22
C LEU A 480 21.58 30.11 -22.86
N TYR A 481 20.50 29.64 -23.50
CA TYR A 481 19.13 30.11 -23.22
C TYR A 481 18.78 30.01 -21.73
N ASN A 482 19.07 28.87 -21.10
CA ASN A 482 18.77 28.68 -19.68
C ASN A 482 19.60 29.64 -18.82
N MET A 483 20.87 29.86 -19.17
CA MET A 483 21.80 30.74 -18.44
C MET A 483 21.49 32.24 -18.60
N ILE A 484 20.74 32.65 -19.63
CA ILE A 484 20.34 34.05 -19.84
C ILE A 484 18.83 34.25 -19.70
N SER A 485 18.06 33.22 -19.34
CA SER A 485 16.60 33.26 -19.29
C SER A 485 16.05 34.40 -18.42
N ASP A 486 16.57 34.57 -17.20
CA ASP A 486 16.20 35.68 -16.31
C ASP A 486 16.57 37.05 -16.90
N LYS A 487 17.69 37.14 -17.63
CA LYS A 487 18.11 38.36 -18.32
C LYS A 487 17.19 38.66 -19.51
N LEU A 488 16.78 37.64 -20.27
CA LEU A 488 15.86 37.75 -21.41
C LEU A 488 14.48 38.25 -20.99
N ILE A 489 13.95 37.79 -19.85
CA ILE A 489 12.68 38.25 -19.28
C ILE A 489 12.73 39.75 -19.00
N ASN A 490 13.87 40.26 -18.53
CA ASN A 490 14.05 41.68 -18.23
C ASN A 490 14.38 42.54 -19.48
N THR A 491 14.74 41.92 -20.61
CA THR A 491 15.07 42.61 -21.87
C THR A 491 13.82 43.07 -22.62
N VAL A 492 12.71 42.32 -22.56
CA VAL A 492 11.47 42.66 -23.27
C VAL A 492 10.36 42.92 -22.26
N LYS A 493 10.08 44.19 -21.96
CA LYS A 493 9.03 44.56 -20.99
C LYS A 493 7.65 44.12 -21.53
N ASN A 494 6.86 43.43 -20.70
CA ASN A 494 5.49 43.01 -21.00
C ASN A 494 5.28 42.00 -22.17
N SER A 495 6.30 41.27 -22.63
CA SER A 495 6.08 40.19 -23.61
C SER A 495 6.15 38.80 -22.97
N THR A 496 5.18 37.95 -23.31
CA THR A 496 5.17 36.53 -22.96
C THR A 496 6.13 35.68 -23.81
N ASP A 497 6.95 36.30 -24.66
CA ASP A 497 7.67 35.58 -25.72
C ASP A 497 9.18 35.88 -25.79
N HIS A 498 9.84 35.80 -24.65
CA HIS A 498 11.29 35.88 -24.50
C HIS A 498 12.04 34.78 -25.30
N PHE A 499 11.38 33.64 -25.55
CA PHE A 499 11.93 32.59 -26.40
C PHE A 499 11.94 32.99 -27.88
N THR A 500 10.86 33.59 -28.40
CA THR A 500 10.87 34.14 -29.76
C THR A 500 11.90 35.25 -29.89
N PHE A 501 12.04 36.12 -28.89
CA PHE A 501 13.12 37.13 -28.89
C PHE A 501 14.50 36.48 -29.02
N TYR A 502 14.81 35.46 -28.21
CA TYR A 502 16.07 34.71 -28.30
C TYR A 502 16.26 34.03 -29.67
N LYS A 503 15.19 33.42 -30.22
CA LYS A 503 15.20 32.79 -31.54
C LYS A 503 15.50 33.81 -32.65
N THR A 504 14.88 34.99 -32.60
CA THR A 504 15.12 36.08 -33.55
C THR A 504 16.54 36.64 -33.40
N LEU A 505 17.04 36.80 -32.17
CA LEU A 505 18.41 37.23 -31.90
C LEU A 505 19.43 36.29 -32.57
N LEU A 506 19.25 34.98 -32.43
CA LEU A 506 20.11 33.98 -33.09
C LEU A 506 20.01 34.06 -34.62
N LYS A 507 18.80 34.23 -35.18
CA LYS A 507 18.60 34.37 -36.63
C LYS A 507 19.34 35.59 -37.20
N GLU A 508 19.18 36.74 -36.57
CA GLU A 508 19.83 37.97 -37.03
C GLU A 508 21.36 37.88 -36.93
N TYR A 509 21.87 37.25 -35.87
CA TYR A 509 23.30 36.96 -35.78
C TYR A 509 23.79 36.09 -36.95
N CYS A 510 23.07 35.02 -37.29
CA CYS A 510 23.41 34.14 -38.42
C CYS A 510 23.36 34.87 -39.77
N ASN A 511 22.37 35.74 -39.96
CA ASN A 511 22.23 36.56 -41.18
C ASN A 511 23.44 37.48 -41.39
N ILE A 512 23.97 38.06 -40.31
CA ILE A 512 25.12 38.97 -40.37
C ILE A 512 26.42 38.24 -40.70
N GLN A 513 26.59 37.01 -40.19
CA GLN A 513 27.83 36.22 -40.36
C GLN A 513 27.91 35.42 -41.67
N ASN A 514 26.88 35.49 -42.53
CA ASN A 514 26.90 35.01 -43.92
C ASN A 514 27.53 33.60 -44.15
N GLY A 515 27.23 32.63 -43.28
CA GLY A 515 27.84 31.30 -43.41
C GLY A 515 27.53 30.23 -42.35
N LEU A 516 26.47 30.37 -41.56
CA LEU A 516 26.13 29.40 -40.49
C LEU A 516 24.91 28.55 -40.84
N GLU A 517 24.92 27.86 -41.99
CA GLU A 517 23.84 26.94 -42.41
C GLU A 517 23.46 25.94 -41.30
N ILE A 518 24.43 25.48 -40.51
CA ILE A 518 24.21 24.55 -39.39
C ILE A 518 23.33 25.17 -38.30
N ILE A 519 23.50 26.46 -37.97
CA ILE A 519 22.62 27.11 -36.98
C ILE A 519 21.27 27.41 -37.63
N THR A 520 21.25 27.98 -38.83
CA THR A 520 20.04 28.36 -39.56
C THR A 520 19.07 27.18 -39.72
N ASN A 521 19.57 26.01 -40.11
CA ASN A 521 18.77 24.79 -40.29
C ASN A 521 18.21 24.25 -38.97
N ASN A 522 18.87 24.50 -37.85
CA ASN A 522 18.45 24.00 -36.54
C ASN A 522 17.52 24.97 -35.81
N ILE A 523 17.68 26.29 -36.00
CA ILE A 523 16.88 27.30 -35.28
C ILE A 523 15.39 27.07 -35.49
N GLU A 524 14.95 26.76 -36.72
CA GLU A 524 13.52 26.58 -37.00
C GLU A 524 12.90 25.45 -36.17
N THR A 525 13.67 24.39 -35.92
CA THR A 525 13.27 23.24 -35.10
C THR A 525 13.27 23.51 -33.58
N PHE A 526 13.80 24.64 -33.13
CA PHE A 526 13.84 24.96 -31.70
C PHE A 526 12.43 25.19 -31.14
N SER A 527 12.13 24.48 -30.06
CA SER A 527 10.89 24.53 -29.31
C SER A 527 11.16 24.94 -27.87
N GLU A 528 10.42 25.93 -27.37
CA GLU A 528 10.55 26.44 -26.00
C GLU A 528 10.38 25.32 -24.95
N HIS A 529 9.43 24.41 -25.19
CA HIS A 529 9.19 23.27 -24.30
C HIS A 529 10.41 22.33 -24.18
N VAL A 530 11.19 22.15 -25.26
CA VAL A 530 12.42 21.35 -25.23
C VAL A 530 13.52 22.07 -24.44
N PHE A 531 13.63 23.38 -24.59
CA PHE A 531 14.63 24.20 -23.90
C PHE A 531 14.34 24.29 -22.39
N LYS A 532 13.05 24.45 -22.01
CA LYS A 532 12.60 24.41 -20.61
C LYS A 532 12.88 23.06 -19.94
N LYS A 533 12.71 21.94 -20.64
CA LYS A 533 13.09 20.61 -20.11
C LYS A 533 14.59 20.47 -19.88
N HIS A 534 15.41 21.16 -20.68
CA HIS A 534 16.86 21.17 -20.52
C HIS A 534 17.31 21.93 -19.25
N LYS A 535 16.44 22.79 -18.67
CA LYS A 535 16.72 23.53 -17.44
C LYS A 535 17.04 22.60 -16.26
N HIS A 536 16.27 21.52 -16.09
CA HIS A 536 16.50 20.57 -15.00
C HIS A 536 17.89 19.91 -15.05
N LEU A 537 18.43 19.70 -16.25
CA LEU A 537 19.77 19.14 -16.46
C LEU A 537 20.86 20.16 -16.12
N VAL A 538 20.68 21.42 -16.51
CA VAL A 538 21.58 22.52 -16.16
C VAL A 538 21.56 22.77 -14.65
N ASP A 539 20.38 22.75 -14.03
CA ASP A 539 20.22 22.87 -12.58
C ASP A 539 20.94 21.73 -11.86
N LEU A 540 20.78 20.49 -12.31
CA LEU A 540 21.48 19.33 -11.76
C LEU A 540 23.00 19.51 -11.81
N TYR A 541 23.56 19.93 -12.96
CA TYR A 541 24.98 20.22 -13.10
C TYR A 541 25.45 21.32 -12.13
N ASN A 542 24.72 22.43 -12.05
CA ASN A 542 25.05 23.53 -11.14
C ASN A 542 25.01 23.10 -9.66
N HIS A 543 24.19 22.12 -9.29
CA HIS A 543 24.21 21.53 -7.96
C HIS A 543 25.40 20.59 -7.76
N LEU A 544 25.76 19.78 -8.77
CA LEU A 544 26.92 18.90 -8.73
C LEU A 544 28.24 19.67 -8.57
N GLU A 545 28.39 20.77 -9.30
CA GLU A 545 29.56 21.67 -9.19
C GLU A 545 29.69 22.30 -7.79
N LYS A 546 28.57 22.65 -7.14
CA LYS A 546 28.57 23.16 -5.76
C LYS A 546 29.02 22.12 -4.74
N ILE A 547 28.80 20.84 -5.03
CA ILE A 547 29.13 19.73 -4.13
C ILE A 547 30.58 19.27 -4.38
N HIS A 548 31.05 19.30 -5.62
CA HIS A 548 32.42 18.97 -5.99
C HIS A 548 33.08 20.12 -6.78
N LEU A 549 33.91 20.91 -6.08
CA LEU A 549 34.74 21.98 -6.66
C LEU A 549 35.74 21.49 -7.73
N SER A 550 35.92 20.18 -7.87
CA SER A 550 36.79 19.52 -8.86
C SER A 550 36.00 18.81 -9.97
N ALA A 551 34.79 19.26 -10.28
CA ALA A 551 34.01 18.81 -11.44
C ALA A 551 34.67 19.27 -12.77
N ASN A 552 35.91 18.87 -12.96
CA ASN A 552 36.72 19.03 -14.15
C ASN A 552 36.57 17.75 -14.97
N CYS A 553 36.89 17.76 -16.27
CA CYS A 553 36.82 16.57 -17.11
C CYS A 553 37.66 15.39 -16.56
N ASP A 554 38.74 15.68 -15.81
CA ASP A 554 39.62 14.70 -15.17
C ASP A 554 39.05 14.11 -13.86
N GLY A 555 38.06 14.75 -13.24
CA GLY A 555 37.38 14.27 -12.03
C GLY A 555 36.22 13.30 -12.33
N ALA A 556 35.89 13.10 -13.60
CA ALA A 556 34.79 12.24 -14.02
C ALA A 556 35.06 10.74 -13.74
N ASP A 557 36.32 10.34 -13.66
CA ASP A 557 36.72 8.98 -13.25
C ASP A 557 36.43 8.72 -11.76
N ALA A 558 36.35 9.77 -10.92
CA ALA A 558 36.00 9.65 -9.51
C ALA A 558 34.49 9.40 -9.29
N PHE A 559 33.66 9.56 -10.33
CA PHE A 559 32.24 9.22 -10.30
C PHE A 559 31.99 7.73 -10.56
N VAL A 560 33.01 6.92 -10.85
CA VAL A 560 32.92 5.46 -10.95
C VAL A 560 33.40 4.82 -9.63
N PRO A 561 32.52 4.35 -8.74
CA PRO A 561 32.92 3.43 -7.69
C PRO A 561 33.35 2.13 -8.34
N LEU A 562 34.49 1.62 -7.87
CA LEU A 562 34.88 0.22 -8.01
C LEU A 562 33.77 -0.72 -7.55
#